data_AF-A0AAD9YHF2-F1
#
_entry.id   AF-A0AAD9YHF2-F1
#
_cell.length_a   1.000
_cell.length_b   1.000
_cell.length_c   1.000
_cell.angle_alpha   90.00
_cell.angle_beta   90.00
_cell.angle_gamma   90.00
#
_symmetry.space_group_name_H-M   'P 1'
#
loop_
_entity.id
_entity.type
_entity.pdbx_description
1 polymer ?
#
loop_
_entity_poly.entity_id
_entity_poly.type
_entity_poly.pdbx_seq_one_letter_code
_entity_poly.pdbx_strand_id
1 'polypeptide(L)'
;MDSQNHSTPEVFSDSETMNALVQIKCDHPRLSEDFFDHDDFATAPASCSKCHDRMVTMATLFLQTCPDSWDSGFGPLMRGLLRRAIQKNECIDTMDITDSITFRWKAAQMVDRIVRELNLPVPSNKTCIIWSKYDWKLSGREEDQLPYFGRHYGRIWAAFRSEDLPEPSPHQGPPFVLIQEYLTASITEARRSEQESLALVKLVLEHVHHAQ
;
A
#
# COMPACT_ATOMS: atom_id res chain seq x y z
N MET A 1 34.08 4.30 11.50
CA MET A 1 33.87 4.10 10.04
C MET A 1 33.15 2.77 9.94
N ASP A 2 31.83 2.81 10.15
CA ASP A 2 31.04 1.59 10.19
C ASP A 2 30.52 1.32 8.79
N SER A 3 30.92 0.16 8.28
CA SER A 3 30.50 -0.42 7.03
C SER A 3 28.97 -0.41 6.95
N GLN A 4 28.43 0.43 6.07
CA GLN A 4 27.05 0.28 5.62
C GLN A 4 26.96 -1.09 4.96
N ASN A 5 26.45 -2.08 5.69
CA ASN A 5 25.97 -3.32 5.11
C ASN A 5 24.87 -2.92 4.14
N HIS A 6 25.20 -2.84 2.85
CA HIS A 6 24.24 -2.71 1.77
C HIS A 6 23.50 -4.04 1.60
N SER A 7 22.79 -4.46 2.64
CA SER A 7 21.83 -5.54 2.55
C SER A 7 20.70 -5.05 1.65
N THR A 8 20.46 -5.75 0.55
CA THR A 8 19.28 -5.50 -0.27
C THR A 8 18.03 -5.61 0.61
N PRO A 9 17.04 -4.70 0.47
CA PRO A 9 15.79 -4.81 1.20
C PRO A 9 15.13 -6.17 0.99
N GLU A 10 14.50 -6.67 2.04
CA GLU A 10 13.61 -7.83 1.93
C GLU A 10 12.45 -7.48 0.98
N VAL A 11 12.23 -8.37 0.01
CA VAL A 11 11.19 -8.26 -1.01
C VAL A 11 10.21 -9.42 -0.87
N PHE A 12 8.97 -9.21 -1.29
CA PHE A 12 7.99 -10.29 -1.35
C PHE A 12 8.46 -11.42 -2.29
N SER A 13 8.40 -12.67 -1.82
CA SER A 13 8.89 -13.85 -2.55
C SER A 13 8.27 -14.00 -3.93
N ASP A 14 6.97 -13.73 -4.05
CA ASP A 14 6.21 -13.90 -5.29
C ASP A 14 6.01 -12.56 -6.03
N SER A 15 6.91 -11.60 -5.81
CA SER A 15 6.86 -10.28 -6.45
C SER A 15 6.95 -10.35 -7.97
N GLU A 16 7.77 -11.24 -8.53
CA GLU A 16 7.87 -11.45 -9.99
C GLU A 16 6.54 -11.97 -10.58
N THR A 17 5.94 -12.96 -9.92
CA THR A 17 4.63 -13.51 -10.30
C THR A 17 3.56 -12.42 -10.24
N MET A 18 3.50 -11.67 -9.14
CA MET A 18 2.55 -10.56 -8.99
C MET A 18 2.78 -9.50 -10.07
N ASN A 19 4.03 -9.15 -10.36
CA ASN A 19 4.39 -8.20 -11.42
C ASN A 19 3.90 -8.65 -12.80
N ALA A 20 4.00 -9.93 -13.14
CA ALA A 20 3.44 -10.44 -14.38
C ALA A 20 1.90 -10.35 -14.41
N LEU A 21 1.25 -10.70 -13.30
CA LEU A 21 -0.21 -10.72 -13.20
C LEU A 21 -0.84 -9.32 -13.27
N VAL A 22 -0.23 -8.29 -12.68
CA VAL A 22 -0.77 -6.91 -12.69
C VAL A 22 -0.68 -6.23 -14.06
N GLN A 23 0.09 -6.77 -15.01
CA GLN A 23 0.19 -6.22 -16.37
C GLN A 23 -0.92 -6.73 -17.30
N ILE A 24 -1.57 -7.85 -16.95
CA ILE A 24 -2.64 -8.42 -17.76
C ILE A 24 -3.88 -7.53 -17.63
N LYS A 25 -4.52 -7.17 -18.75
CA LYS A 25 -5.80 -6.46 -18.75
C LYS A 25 -6.94 -7.42 -19.05
N CYS A 26 -8.10 -7.19 -18.45
CA CYS A 26 -9.33 -7.89 -18.82
C CYS A 26 -10.07 -7.02 -19.83
N ASP A 27 -10.31 -7.55 -21.03
CA ASP A 27 -11.05 -6.83 -22.08
C ASP A 27 -12.59 -6.99 -21.95
N HIS A 28 -13.08 -7.59 -20.87
CA HIS A 28 -14.51 -7.74 -20.65
C HIS A 28 -15.05 -6.53 -19.90
N PRO A 29 -16.05 -5.81 -20.44
CA PRO A 29 -16.66 -4.68 -19.74
C PRO A 29 -17.29 -5.17 -18.44
N ARG A 30 -16.99 -4.49 -17.34
CA ARG A 30 -17.66 -4.70 -16.05
C ARG A 30 -18.79 -3.67 -15.93
N LEU A 31 -19.98 -4.14 -15.51
CA LEU A 31 -21.13 -3.33 -15.10
C LEU A 31 -20.76 -2.64 -13.78
N SER A 32 -21.14 -1.42 -13.37
CA SER A 32 -21.92 -0.30 -13.90
C SER A 32 -21.33 1.02 -13.34
N GLU A 33 -21.69 2.19 -13.89
CA GLU A 33 -21.02 3.48 -13.66
C GLU A 33 -21.37 4.21 -12.35
N ASP A 34 -22.29 3.72 -11.50
CA ASP A 34 -22.89 4.55 -10.45
C ASP A 34 -22.65 4.03 -9.02
N PHE A 35 -21.71 4.67 -8.31
CA PHE A 35 -21.38 4.39 -6.91
C PHE A 35 -22.43 4.93 -5.90
N PHE A 36 -23.32 5.83 -6.34
CA PHE A 36 -24.08 6.69 -5.42
C PHE A 36 -25.61 6.48 -5.35
N ASP A 37 -26.21 5.56 -6.11
CA ASP A 37 -27.69 5.54 -6.26
C ASP A 37 -28.42 4.26 -5.81
N HIS A 38 -27.73 3.30 -5.18
CA HIS A 38 -28.38 2.06 -4.72
C HIS A 38 -28.11 1.76 -3.24
N ASP A 39 -29.18 1.80 -2.44
CA ASP A 39 -29.26 1.39 -1.03
C ASP A 39 -29.04 -0.12 -0.80
N ASP A 40 -28.83 -0.90 -1.87
CA ASP A 40 -28.56 -2.33 -1.82
C ASP A 40 -27.09 -2.61 -2.16
N PHE A 41 -26.36 -3.25 -1.23
CA PHE A 41 -25.06 -3.87 -1.48
C PHE A 41 -25.21 -5.06 -2.44
N ALA A 42 -25.63 -4.80 -3.68
CA ALA A 42 -25.74 -5.81 -4.71
C ALA A 42 -24.35 -6.47 -4.88
N THR A 43 -24.36 -7.80 -4.85
CA THR A 43 -23.14 -8.59 -5.08
C THR A 43 -23.06 -8.92 -6.57
N ALA A 44 -21.94 -8.58 -7.19
CA ALA A 44 -21.67 -8.90 -8.58
C ALA A 44 -20.53 -9.93 -8.69
N PRO A 45 -20.41 -10.60 -9.85
CA PRO A 45 -19.25 -11.45 -10.13
C PRO A 45 -17.94 -10.65 -10.01
N ALA A 46 -17.02 -11.10 -9.16
CA ALA A 46 -15.71 -10.44 -8.96
C ALA A 46 -14.80 -10.51 -10.19
N SER A 47 -15.08 -11.44 -11.12
CA SER A 47 -14.32 -11.63 -12.36
C SER A 47 -15.16 -12.41 -13.39
N CYS A 48 -14.85 -12.21 -14.67
CA CYS A 48 -15.38 -13.08 -15.72
C CYS A 48 -14.69 -14.45 -15.69
N SER A 49 -15.31 -15.47 -16.30
CA SER A 49 -14.79 -16.84 -16.30
C SER A 49 -13.36 -16.98 -16.81
N LYS A 50 -12.94 -16.17 -17.79
CA LYS A 50 -11.59 -16.18 -18.36
C LYS A 50 -10.53 -15.54 -17.45
N CYS A 51 -10.93 -14.65 -16.55
CA CYS A 51 -10.02 -13.93 -15.66
C CYS A 51 -10.11 -14.42 -14.21
N HIS A 52 -10.96 -15.41 -13.93
CA HIS A 52 -11.19 -15.91 -12.58
C HIS A 52 -9.92 -16.47 -11.95
N ASP A 53 -9.22 -17.39 -12.61
CA ASP A 53 -8.00 -18.01 -12.07
C ASP A 53 -6.90 -16.98 -11.80
N ARG A 54 -6.78 -15.98 -12.68
CA ARG A 54 -5.88 -14.84 -12.47
C ARG A 54 -6.27 -14.04 -11.24
N MET A 55 -7.54 -13.65 -11.12
CA MET A 55 -8.04 -12.87 -9.99
C MET A 55 -7.83 -13.64 -8.67
N VAL A 56 -8.14 -14.93 -8.65
CA VAL A 56 -7.90 -15.81 -7.50
C VAL A 56 -6.42 -15.83 -7.13
N THR A 57 -5.53 -16.03 -8.11
CA THR A 57 -4.08 -16.05 -7.88
C THR A 57 -3.59 -14.72 -7.30
N MET A 58 -4.01 -13.60 -7.89
CA MET A 58 -3.66 -12.26 -7.40
C MET A 58 -4.17 -12.05 -5.97
N ALA A 59 -5.42 -12.38 -5.68
CA ALA A 59 -6.00 -12.21 -4.36
C ALA A 59 -5.32 -13.09 -3.31
N THR A 60 -4.99 -14.34 -3.66
CA THR A 60 -4.26 -15.25 -2.77
C THR A 60 -2.87 -14.75 -2.43
N LEU A 61 -2.11 -14.28 -3.43
CA LEU A 61 -0.78 -13.71 -3.20
C LEU A 61 -0.86 -12.42 -2.39
N PHE A 62 -1.79 -11.52 -2.72
CA PHE A 62 -1.94 -10.25 -2.03
C PHE A 62 -2.35 -10.42 -0.55
N LEU A 63 -3.12 -11.45 -0.21
CA LEU A 63 -3.46 -11.77 1.19
C LEU A 63 -2.24 -12.16 2.06
N GLN A 64 -1.09 -12.45 1.45
CA GLN A 64 0.16 -12.72 2.16
C GLN A 64 0.97 -11.45 2.46
N THR A 65 0.55 -10.30 1.90
CA THR A 65 1.23 -9.01 2.07
C THR A 65 0.51 -8.14 3.10
N CYS A 66 0.95 -6.90 3.27
CA CYS A 66 0.36 -5.87 4.13
C CYS A 66 0.16 -6.35 5.59
N PRO A 67 1.22 -6.83 6.27
CA PRO A 67 1.11 -7.24 7.67
C PRO A 67 0.53 -6.11 8.53
N ASP A 68 -0.27 -6.46 9.53
CA ASP A 68 -1.04 -5.58 10.44
C ASP A 68 -2.14 -4.72 9.78
N SER A 69 -2.03 -4.46 8.48
CA SER A 69 -3.02 -3.69 7.73
C SER A 69 -4.34 -4.45 7.63
N TRP A 70 -4.33 -5.78 7.72
CA TRP A 70 -5.52 -6.62 7.58
C TRP A 70 -6.50 -6.54 8.75
N ASP A 71 -6.04 -6.16 9.93
CA ASP A 71 -6.83 -6.17 11.16
C ASP A 71 -7.09 -4.74 11.68
N SER A 72 -6.81 -3.72 10.86
CA SER A 72 -6.97 -2.30 11.18
C SER A 72 -7.55 -1.49 10.02
N GLY A 73 -8.20 -0.35 10.31
CA GLY A 73 -8.77 0.55 9.30
C GLY A 73 -9.73 -0.17 8.33
N PHE A 74 -9.49 -0.01 7.02
CA PHE A 74 -10.24 -0.69 5.96
C PHE A 74 -9.73 -2.11 5.64
N GLY A 75 -8.71 -2.58 6.34
CA GLY A 75 -8.13 -3.91 6.21
C GLY A 75 -9.13 -5.06 6.31
N PRO A 76 -9.93 -5.14 7.39
CA PRO A 76 -10.88 -6.22 7.57
C PRO A 76 -11.90 -6.31 6.43
N LEU A 77 -12.35 -5.15 5.92
CA LEU A 77 -13.24 -5.07 4.77
C LEU A 77 -12.55 -5.64 3.52
N MET A 78 -11.36 -5.13 3.16
CA MET A 78 -10.62 -5.59 1.98
C MET A 78 -10.28 -7.08 2.07
N ARG A 79 -9.85 -7.57 3.24
CA ARG A 79 -9.60 -9.00 3.51
C ARG A 79 -10.85 -9.85 3.27
N GLY A 80 -12.00 -9.37 3.74
CA GLY A 80 -13.30 -10.01 3.53
C GLY A 80 -13.67 -10.10 2.05
N LEU A 81 -13.50 -8.99 1.31
CA LEU A 81 -13.77 -8.93 -0.13
C LEU A 81 -12.87 -9.86 -0.94
N LEU A 82 -11.56 -9.88 -0.65
CA LEU A 82 -10.62 -10.80 -1.31
C LEU A 82 -10.99 -12.25 -1.07
N ARG A 83 -11.34 -12.62 0.17
CA ARG A 83 -11.78 -13.99 0.51
C ARG A 83 -13.08 -14.37 -0.18
N ARG A 84 -14.07 -13.45 -0.25
CA ARG A 84 -15.32 -13.68 -0.98
C ARG A 84 -15.08 -13.84 -2.48
N ALA A 85 -14.19 -13.04 -3.06
CA ALA A 85 -13.82 -13.17 -4.46
C ALA A 85 -13.19 -14.53 -4.75
N ILE A 86 -12.27 -14.99 -3.89
CA ILE A 86 -11.64 -16.33 -4.01
C ILE A 86 -12.66 -17.46 -3.87
N GLN A 87 -13.53 -17.41 -2.85
CA GLN A 87 -14.39 -18.53 -2.48
C GLN A 87 -15.68 -18.62 -3.27
N LYS A 88 -16.22 -17.47 -3.69
CA LYS A 88 -17.56 -17.34 -4.27
C LYS A 88 -17.60 -16.60 -5.60
N ASN A 89 -16.46 -16.07 -6.06
CA ASN A 89 -16.42 -15.13 -7.18
C ASN A 89 -17.36 -13.93 -6.98
N GLU A 90 -17.47 -13.40 -5.76
CA GLU A 90 -18.36 -12.28 -5.41
C GLU A 90 -17.55 -11.04 -5.00
N CYS A 91 -17.99 -9.87 -5.46
CA CYS A 91 -17.55 -8.57 -4.96
C CYS A 91 -18.75 -7.64 -4.72
N ILE A 92 -18.52 -6.48 -4.10
CA ILE A 92 -19.47 -5.37 -4.09
C ILE A 92 -19.54 -4.84 -5.53
N ASP A 93 -20.74 -4.61 -6.06
CA ASP A 93 -21.00 -4.28 -7.48
C ASP A 93 -20.09 -3.17 -8.05
N THR A 94 -19.68 -2.24 -7.19
CA THR A 94 -18.86 -1.10 -7.59
C THR A 94 -17.35 -1.33 -7.54
N MET A 95 -16.86 -2.44 -6.97
CA MET A 95 -15.43 -2.69 -6.76
C MET A 95 -14.88 -3.77 -7.68
N ASP A 96 -13.73 -3.49 -8.29
CA ASP A 96 -12.95 -4.46 -9.05
C ASP A 96 -11.76 -4.94 -8.21
N ILE A 97 -11.80 -6.21 -7.79
CA ILE A 97 -10.73 -6.84 -7.01
C ILE A 97 -9.37 -6.79 -7.70
N THR A 98 -9.33 -7.01 -9.02
CA THR A 98 -8.08 -7.00 -9.78
C THR A 98 -7.49 -5.60 -9.87
N ASP A 99 -8.33 -4.60 -10.10
CA ASP A 99 -7.89 -3.21 -10.14
C ASP A 99 -7.49 -2.71 -8.75
N SER A 100 -8.21 -3.12 -7.71
CA SER A 100 -7.89 -2.83 -6.30
C SER A 100 -6.51 -3.36 -5.93
N ILE A 101 -6.22 -4.64 -6.24
CA ILE A 101 -4.89 -5.24 -6.01
C ILE A 101 -3.83 -4.53 -6.85
N THR A 102 -4.12 -4.27 -8.13
CA THR A 102 -3.17 -3.62 -9.06
C THR A 102 -2.79 -2.24 -8.58
N PHE A 103 -3.77 -1.43 -8.17
CA PHE A 103 -3.55 -0.10 -7.60
C PHE A 103 -2.65 -0.18 -6.36
N ARG A 104 -3.00 -1.01 -5.38
CA ARG A 104 -2.25 -1.13 -4.12
C ARG A 104 -0.83 -1.64 -4.36
N TRP A 105 -0.67 -2.62 -5.23
CA TRP A 105 0.64 -3.15 -5.62
C TRP A 105 1.52 -2.09 -6.26
N LYS A 106 1.00 -1.36 -7.26
CA LYS A 106 1.74 -0.30 -7.96
C LYS A 106 2.05 0.88 -7.05
N ALA A 107 1.13 1.27 -6.17
CA ALA A 107 1.34 2.33 -5.19
C ALA A 107 2.47 1.97 -4.21
N ALA A 108 2.54 0.72 -3.73
CA ALA A 108 3.65 0.25 -2.91
C ALA A 108 4.99 0.29 -3.65
N GLN A 109 5.03 -0.18 -4.91
CA GLN A 109 6.25 -0.12 -5.74
C GLN A 109 6.70 1.31 -6.06
N MET A 110 5.74 2.23 -6.21
CA MET A 110 6.02 3.65 -6.41
C MET A 110 6.75 4.22 -5.19
N VAL A 111 6.24 3.97 -3.97
CA VAL A 111 6.90 4.51 -2.77
C VAL A 111 8.25 3.85 -2.48
N ASP A 112 8.42 2.55 -2.77
CA ASP A 112 9.73 1.88 -2.69
C ASP A 112 10.76 2.58 -3.61
N ARG A 113 10.33 2.96 -4.81
CA ARG A 113 11.17 3.69 -5.76
C ARG A 113 11.53 5.08 -5.27
N ILE A 114 10.56 5.83 -4.74
CA ILE A 114 10.77 7.19 -4.21
C ILE A 114 11.76 7.15 -3.05
N VAL A 115 11.59 6.21 -2.11
CA VAL A 115 12.52 6.00 -0.98
C VAL A 115 13.94 5.77 -1.50
N ARG A 116 14.10 4.93 -2.54
CA ARG A 116 15.40 4.67 -3.16
C ARG A 116 15.97 5.90 -3.87
N GLU A 117 15.19 6.61 -4.68
CA GLU A 117 15.64 7.77 -5.46
C GLU A 117 16.07 8.94 -4.56
N LEU A 118 15.37 9.13 -3.45
CA LEU A 118 15.71 10.14 -2.44
C LEU A 118 16.80 9.68 -1.45
N ASN A 119 17.34 8.46 -1.61
CA ASN A 119 18.30 7.84 -0.68
C ASN A 119 17.81 7.86 0.78
N LEU A 120 16.50 7.64 0.98
CA LEU A 120 15.92 7.53 2.31
C LEU A 120 16.14 6.12 2.88
N PRO A 121 16.21 5.97 4.21
CA PRO A 121 16.26 4.66 4.84
C PRO A 121 15.03 3.83 4.48
N VAL A 122 15.26 2.54 4.21
CA VAL A 122 14.19 1.56 4.00
C VAL A 122 13.73 1.07 5.37
N PRO A 123 12.49 1.36 5.78
CA PRO A 123 11.97 0.98 7.10
C PRO A 123 12.12 -0.51 7.39
N SER A 124 12.78 -0.84 8.51
CA SER A 124 13.09 -2.23 8.90
C SER A 124 13.80 -3.06 7.81
N ASN A 125 14.44 -2.42 6.82
CA ASN A 125 14.99 -3.06 5.62
C ASN A 125 13.98 -3.93 4.85
N LYS A 126 12.69 -3.54 4.81
CA LYS A 126 11.63 -4.24 4.06
C LYS A 126 10.97 -3.31 3.04
N THR A 127 10.60 -3.84 1.88
CA THR A 127 9.75 -3.13 0.91
C THR A 127 8.36 -2.84 1.47
N CYS A 128 7.73 -1.77 0.98
CA CYS A 128 6.46 -1.24 1.47
C CYS A 128 5.39 -2.30 1.63
N ILE A 129 5.23 -3.19 0.64
CA ILE A 129 4.11 -4.13 0.62
C ILE A 129 4.19 -5.22 1.71
N ILE A 130 5.40 -5.52 2.21
CA ILE A 130 5.60 -6.49 3.30
C ILE A 130 6.07 -5.83 4.60
N TRP A 131 6.09 -4.50 4.65
CA TRP A 131 6.50 -3.76 5.82
C TRP A 131 5.40 -3.76 6.88
N SER A 132 5.79 -3.99 8.13
CA SER A 132 4.92 -3.98 9.31
C SER A 132 5.24 -2.76 10.16
N LYS A 133 4.23 -1.89 10.33
CA LYS A 133 4.32 -0.75 11.25
C LYS A 133 4.47 -1.20 12.69
N TYR A 134 3.84 -2.32 13.05
CA TYR A 134 3.94 -2.87 14.40
C TYR A 134 5.38 -3.31 14.69
N ASP A 135 5.94 -4.18 13.86
CA ASP A 135 7.31 -4.68 13.99
C ASP A 135 8.32 -3.53 13.97
N TRP A 136 8.13 -2.57 13.07
CA TRP A 136 8.98 -1.37 12.97
C TRP A 136 9.01 -0.55 14.28
N LYS A 137 7.84 -0.33 14.89
CA LYS A 137 7.75 0.34 16.19
C LYS A 137 8.39 -0.47 17.32
N LEU A 138 8.39 -1.80 17.20
CA LEU A 138 9.04 -2.68 18.17
C LEU A 138 10.57 -2.70 18.01
N SER A 139 11.08 -2.65 16.78
CA SER A 139 12.51 -2.71 16.50
C SER A 139 13.23 -1.38 16.74
N GLY A 140 12.54 -0.24 16.59
CA GLY A 140 13.10 1.10 16.82
C GLY A 140 13.26 1.52 18.29
N ARG A 141 13.15 0.59 19.24
CA ARG A 141 13.16 0.86 20.69
C ARG A 141 14.58 1.14 21.22
N GLU A 142 15.11 2.32 20.96
CA GLU A 142 15.96 2.98 21.95
C GLU A 142 15.00 3.64 22.98
N GLU A 143 14.88 3.06 24.18
CA GLU A 143 13.87 3.42 25.19
C GLU A 143 13.82 4.93 25.51
N ASP A 144 14.94 5.64 25.36
CA ASP A 144 15.07 7.05 25.74
C ASP A 144 14.50 8.04 24.71
N GLN A 145 14.23 7.63 23.47
CA GLN A 145 13.75 8.53 22.40
C GLN A 145 12.27 8.39 22.05
N LEU A 146 11.55 7.45 22.67
CA LEU A 146 10.15 7.10 22.37
C LEU A 146 9.17 8.29 22.29
N PRO A 147 9.16 9.25 23.24
CA PRO A 147 8.22 10.38 23.19
C PRO A 147 8.54 11.37 22.07
N TYR A 148 9.82 11.57 21.75
CA TYR A 148 10.26 12.44 20.66
C TYR A 148 9.97 11.80 19.31
N PHE A 149 10.30 10.52 19.17
CA PHE A 149 10.08 9.73 17.95
C PHE A 149 8.60 9.66 17.58
N GLY A 150 7.71 9.43 18.56
CA GLY A 150 6.27 9.42 18.33
C GLY A 150 5.71 10.78 17.90
N ARG A 151 6.19 11.89 18.51
CA ARG A 151 5.79 13.25 18.10
C ARG A 151 6.31 13.63 16.73
N HIS A 152 7.57 13.30 16.43
CA HIS A 152 8.21 13.56 15.14
C HIS A 152 7.49 12.81 14.01
N TYR A 153 7.25 11.51 14.21
CA TYR A 153 6.42 10.71 13.29
C TYR A 153 5.05 11.35 13.08
N GLY A 154 4.37 11.76 14.16
CA GLY A 154 3.05 12.39 14.06
C GLY A 154 3.04 13.68 13.26
N ARG A 155 4.11 14.49 13.34
CA ARG A 155 4.26 15.72 12.55
C ARG A 155 4.51 15.44 11.08
N ILE A 156 5.37 14.47 10.76
CA ILE A 156 5.62 14.04 9.38
C ILE A 156 4.34 13.44 8.78
N TRP A 157 3.65 12.59 9.54
CA TRP A 157 2.36 12.00 9.14
C TRP A 157 1.35 13.09 8.75
N ALA A 158 1.18 14.09 9.62
CA ALA A 158 0.24 15.19 9.43
C ALA A 158 0.64 16.14 8.29
N ALA A 159 1.89 16.08 7.83
CA ALA A 159 2.36 16.88 6.70
C ALA A 159 1.92 16.29 5.35
N PHE A 160 1.61 14.99 5.27
CA PHE A 160 0.93 14.38 4.14
C PHE A 160 -0.58 14.66 4.24
N ARG A 161 -1.13 15.43 3.30
CA ARG A 161 -2.58 15.60 3.17
C ARG A 161 -3.17 14.39 2.44
N SER A 162 -4.47 14.16 2.62
CA SER A 162 -5.17 13.04 1.98
C SER A 162 -5.05 13.07 0.46
N GLU A 163 -5.02 14.25 -0.16
CA GLU A 163 -4.97 14.39 -1.63
C GLU A 163 -3.55 14.32 -2.21
N ASP A 164 -2.53 14.24 -1.35
CA ASP A 164 -1.13 14.34 -1.80
C ASP A 164 -0.56 12.99 -2.29
N LEU A 165 -1.23 11.88 -1.97
CA LEU A 165 -0.84 10.52 -2.34
C LEU A 165 -1.84 9.92 -3.33
N PRO A 166 -1.47 8.86 -4.07
CA PRO A 166 -2.41 8.21 -4.98
C PRO A 166 -3.69 7.80 -4.24
N GLU A 167 -4.81 8.36 -4.68
CA GLU A 167 -6.14 8.01 -4.18
C GLU A 167 -6.78 6.97 -5.11
N PRO A 168 -7.38 5.90 -4.54
CA PRO A 168 -8.08 4.91 -5.34
C PRO A 168 -9.34 5.52 -5.96
N SER A 169 -9.65 5.11 -7.19
CA SER A 169 -10.99 5.31 -7.75
C SER A 169 -12.02 4.50 -6.96
N PRO A 170 -13.34 4.80 -7.08
CA PRO A 170 -14.38 4.01 -6.44
C PRO A 170 -14.26 2.49 -6.72
N HIS A 171 -13.82 2.13 -7.93
CA HIS A 171 -13.58 0.75 -8.34
C HIS A 171 -12.36 0.07 -7.71
N GLN A 172 -11.38 0.86 -7.27
CA GLN A 172 -10.16 0.37 -6.61
C GLN A 172 -10.33 0.23 -5.08
N GLY A 173 -11.49 0.65 -4.58
CA GLY A 173 -11.90 0.48 -3.19
C GLY A 173 -11.38 1.56 -2.24
N PRO A 174 -11.29 1.28 -0.93
CA PRO A 174 -10.98 2.28 0.07
C PRO A 174 -9.50 2.71 0.03
N PRO A 175 -9.15 3.86 0.67
CA PRO A 175 -7.79 4.36 0.75
C PRO A 175 -6.75 3.32 1.20
N PHE A 176 -5.54 3.42 0.66
CA PHE A 176 -4.43 2.52 0.98
C PHE A 176 -3.39 3.21 1.86
N VAL A 177 -3.75 3.37 3.14
CA VAL A 177 -3.00 4.12 4.16
C VAL A 177 -1.55 3.64 4.36
N LEU A 178 -1.23 2.39 4.01
CA LEU A 178 0.10 1.79 4.17
C LEU A 178 1.21 2.61 3.50
N ILE A 179 0.95 3.21 2.33
CA ILE A 179 1.97 3.97 1.61
C ILE A 179 2.39 5.25 2.38
N GLN A 180 1.43 5.91 3.03
CA GLN A 180 1.70 7.06 3.89
C GLN A 180 2.48 6.63 5.13
N GLU A 181 2.13 5.47 5.72
CA GLU A 181 2.80 4.95 6.91
C GLU A 181 4.26 4.61 6.62
N TYR A 182 4.50 3.98 5.47
CA TYR A 182 5.82 3.60 5.01
C TYR A 182 6.71 4.82 4.73
N LEU A 183 6.20 5.82 3.99
CA LEU A 183 6.94 7.06 3.72
C LEU A 183 7.23 7.83 5.00
N THR A 184 6.25 7.93 5.90
CA THR A 184 6.43 8.58 7.20
C THR A 184 7.52 7.87 8.01
N ALA A 185 7.50 6.54 8.05
CA ALA A 185 8.51 5.74 8.73
C ALA A 185 9.92 5.96 8.14
N SER A 186 10.02 5.97 6.80
CA SER A 186 11.29 6.18 6.08
C SER A 186 11.91 7.55 6.38
N ILE A 187 11.11 8.62 6.34
CA ILE A 187 11.56 9.98 6.68
C ILE A 187 11.93 10.06 8.18
N THR A 188 11.16 9.40 9.04
CA THR A 188 11.44 9.37 10.48
C THR A 188 12.78 8.67 10.78
N GLU A 189 13.05 7.54 10.11
CA GLU A 189 14.32 6.80 10.25
C GLU A 189 15.53 7.58 9.72
N ALA A 190 15.34 8.56 8.84
CA ALA A 190 16.43 9.43 8.38
C ALA A 190 17.02 10.29 9.50
N ARG A 191 16.37 10.34 10.69
CA ARG A 191 16.83 11.04 11.91
C ARG A 191 17.25 12.49 11.63
N ARG A 192 16.55 13.15 10.70
CA ARG A 192 16.74 14.56 10.36
C ARG A 192 15.99 15.46 11.34
N SER A 193 16.35 16.74 11.37
CA SER A 193 15.56 17.73 12.10
C SER A 193 14.13 17.81 11.54
N GLU A 194 13.21 18.39 12.30
CA GLU A 194 11.83 18.58 11.87
C GLU A 194 11.73 19.37 10.57
N GLN A 195 12.46 20.48 10.46
CA GLN A 195 12.44 21.32 9.26
C GLN A 195 12.94 20.56 8.02
N GLU A 196 14.01 19.78 8.17
CA GLU A 196 14.53 18.93 7.09
C GLU A 196 13.56 17.80 6.74
N SER A 197 12.92 17.19 7.73
CA SER A 197 11.92 16.12 7.51
C SER A 197 10.71 16.65 6.76
N LEU A 198 10.23 17.86 7.08
CA LEU A 198 9.15 18.52 6.35
C LEU A 198 9.57 18.94 4.94
N ALA A 199 10.84 19.27 4.71
CA ALA A 199 11.37 19.49 3.37
C ALA A 199 11.41 18.18 2.56
N LEU A 200 11.76 17.05 3.19
CA LEU A 200 11.71 15.73 2.56
C LEU A 200 10.29 15.34 2.16
N VAL A 201 9.28 15.65 2.98
CA VAL A 201 7.87 15.44 2.60
C VAL A 201 7.56 16.14 1.27
N LYS A 202 7.95 17.41 1.12
CA LYS A 202 7.73 18.15 -0.15
C LYS A 202 8.40 17.46 -1.34
N LEU A 203 9.65 17.03 -1.18
CA LEU A 203 10.38 16.31 -2.23
C LEU A 203 9.70 14.98 -2.59
N VAL A 204 9.19 14.24 -1.60
CA VAL A 204 8.40 13.03 -1.83
C VAL A 204 7.17 13.35 -2.68
N LEU A 205 6.44 14.40 -2.35
CA LEU A 205 5.23 14.80 -3.09
C LEU A 205 5.54 15.20 -4.53
N GLU A 206 6.65 15.91 -4.77
CA GLU A 206 7.13 16.22 -6.12
C GLU A 206 7.37 14.94 -6.94
N HIS A 207 7.95 13.89 -6.34
CA HIS A 207 8.16 12.61 -7.02
C HIS A 207 6.85 11.86 -7.27
N VAL A 208 5.89 11.91 -6.33
CA VAL A 208 4.56 11.31 -6.52
C VAL A 208 3.86 11.94 -7.72
N HIS A 209 3.85 13.27 -7.83
CA HIS A 209 3.21 13.97 -8.95
C HIS A 209 3.87 13.71 -10.30
N HIS A 210 5.18 13.41 -10.33
CA HIS A 210 5.88 13.05 -11.57
C HIS A 210 5.72 11.57 -11.96
N ALA A 211 5.34 10.71 -11.00
CA ALA A 211 5.19 9.26 -11.21
C ALA A 211 3.77 8.83 -11.59
N GLN A 212 2.79 9.73 -11.43
CA GLN A 212 1.39 9.58 -11.87
C GLN A 212 1.24 9.87 -13.37
#